data_AF-A0A6M0S1T9-F1
#
_entry.id   AF-A0A6M0S1T9-F1
#
_cell.length_a   1.000
_cell.length_b   1.000
_cell.length_c   1.000
_cell.angle_alpha   90.00
_cell.angle_beta   90.00
_cell.angle_gamma   90.00
#
_symmetry.space_group_name_H-M   'P 1'
#
loop_
_entity.id
_entity.type
_entity.pdbx_description
1 polymer ?
#
loop_
_entity_poly.entity_id
_entity_poly.type
_entity_poly.pdbx_seq_one_letter_code
_entity_poly.pdbx_strand_id
1 'polypeptide(L)'
;MELYSSDNSKAQAADIDEIRLAVKLAAQKREKDCEALLGILRQLEELHRDIRETLFQDSLPTNRQHLYHLLRDIELNGGWPYIQRIKLTQLLATLEDESTLEASED
;
A
#
# COMPACT_ATOMS: atom_id res chain seq x y z
N MET A 1 14.77 22.13 -17.28
CA MET A 1 13.88 21.07 -17.81
C MET A 1 13.13 20.48 -16.63
N GLU A 2 12.15 21.21 -16.09
CA GLU A 2 11.41 20.83 -14.86
C GLU A 2 9.96 21.33 -14.93
N LEU A 3 9.17 20.82 -15.88
CA LEU A 3 7.74 21.19 -15.99
C LEU A 3 6.78 19.99 -16.05
N TYR A 4 7.29 18.75 -16.02
CA TYR A 4 6.45 17.55 -16.17
C TYR A 4 6.00 16.89 -14.85
N SER A 5 6.57 17.26 -13.70
CA SER A 5 6.21 16.60 -12.42
C SER A 5 4.95 17.17 -11.76
N SER A 6 4.62 18.45 -11.99
CA SER A 6 3.52 19.11 -11.25
C SER A 6 2.13 18.75 -11.78
N ASP A 7 2.00 18.49 -13.09
CA ASP A 7 0.72 18.03 -13.68
C ASP A 7 0.44 16.55 -13.38
N ASN A 8 1.48 15.70 -13.35
CA ASN A 8 1.31 14.27 -13.08
C ASN A 8 0.82 14.00 -11.65
N SER A 9 1.35 14.72 -10.65
CA SER A 9 0.89 14.58 -9.26
C SER A 9 -0.54 15.07 -9.05
N LYS A 10 -0.99 16.07 -9.83
CA LYS A 10 -2.39 16.55 -9.79
C LYS A 10 -3.35 15.60 -10.48
N ALA A 11 -2.96 15.05 -11.62
CA ALA A 11 -3.74 14.03 -12.33
C ALA A 11 -3.90 12.75 -11.49
N GLN A 12 -2.82 12.29 -10.86
CA GLN A 12 -2.84 11.12 -9.98
C GLN A 12 -3.72 11.33 -8.74
N ALA A 13 -3.76 12.55 -8.20
CA ALA A 13 -4.67 12.90 -7.10
C ALA A 13 -6.14 12.93 -7.57
N ALA A 14 -6.41 13.33 -8.80
CA ALA A 14 -7.76 13.33 -9.37
C ALA A 14 -8.31 11.91 -9.58
N ASP A 15 -7.49 10.99 -10.11
CA ASP A 15 -7.90 9.61 -10.35
C ASP A 15 -8.30 8.88 -9.04
N ILE A 16 -7.52 9.07 -7.98
CA ILE A 16 -7.81 8.50 -6.65
C ILE A 16 -9.09 9.09 -6.05
N ASP A 17 -9.32 10.39 -6.26
CA ASP A 17 -10.52 11.09 -5.82
C ASP A 17 -11.78 10.60 -6.54
N GLU A 18 -11.68 10.30 -7.83
CA GLU A 18 -12.75 9.71 -8.64
C GLU A 18 -13.12 8.31 -8.16
N ILE A 19 -12.13 7.44 -7.90
CA ILE A 19 -12.37 6.10 -7.34
C ILE A 19 -13.08 6.21 -5.99
N ARG A 20 -12.59 7.09 -5.11
CA ARG A 20 -13.20 7.34 -3.80
C ARG A 20 -14.65 7.79 -3.93
N LEU A 21 -14.95 8.68 -4.88
CA LEU A 21 -16.31 9.17 -5.12
C LEU A 21 -17.22 8.05 -5.65
N ALA A 22 -16.74 7.26 -6.62
CA ALA A 22 -17.48 6.15 -7.21
C ALA A 22 -17.87 5.11 -6.14
N VAL A 23 -16.94 4.74 -5.27
CA VAL A 23 -17.19 3.80 -4.15
C VAL A 23 -18.21 4.37 -3.17
N LYS A 24 -18.07 5.65 -2.79
CA LYS A 24 -19.04 6.31 -1.88
C LYS A 24 -20.45 6.35 -2.49
N LEU A 25 -20.59 6.69 -3.76
CA LEU A 25 -21.87 6.72 -4.45
C LEU A 25 -22.49 5.31 -4.55
N ALA A 26 -21.67 4.28 -4.81
CA ALA A 26 -22.12 2.90 -4.84
C ALA A 26 -22.64 2.43 -3.45
N ALA A 27 -21.96 2.80 -2.37
CA ALA A 27 -22.39 2.49 -1.01
C ALA A 27 -23.68 3.23 -0.63
N GLN A 28 -23.79 4.52 -0.95
CA GLN A 28 -24.99 5.32 -0.68
C GLN A 28 -26.24 4.76 -1.38
N LYS A 29 -26.12 4.26 -2.61
CA LYS A 29 -27.24 3.62 -3.34
C LYS A 29 -27.75 2.34 -2.68
N ARG A 30 -27.00 1.76 -1.74
CA ARG A 30 -27.29 0.51 -1.03
C ARG A 30 -27.43 0.73 0.48
N GLU A 31 -27.73 1.97 0.87
CA GLU A 31 -27.92 2.30 2.28
C GLU A 31 -28.98 1.37 2.90
N LYS A 32 -28.70 0.87 4.11
CA LYS A 32 -29.55 -0.05 4.88
C LYS A 32 -29.69 -1.46 4.28
N ASP A 33 -28.93 -1.79 3.23
CA ASP A 33 -28.79 -3.15 2.71
C ASP A 33 -27.42 -3.73 3.10
N CYS A 34 -27.41 -4.50 4.19
CA CYS A 34 -26.18 -5.07 4.75
C CYS A 34 -25.47 -6.02 3.77
N GLU A 35 -26.24 -6.84 3.03
CA GLU A 35 -25.67 -7.82 2.10
C GLU A 35 -25.09 -7.14 0.86
N ALA A 36 -25.77 -6.13 0.33
CA ALA A 36 -25.29 -5.36 -0.80
C ALA A 36 -24.06 -4.50 -0.45
N LEU A 37 -23.99 -3.97 0.78
CA LEU A 37 -22.80 -3.29 1.30
C LEU A 37 -21.63 -4.27 1.48
N LEU A 38 -21.88 -5.47 1.99
CA LEU A 38 -20.87 -6.52 2.09
C LEU A 38 -20.32 -6.93 0.72
N GLY A 39 -21.16 -6.95 -0.31
CA GLY A 39 -20.72 -7.16 -1.70
C GLY A 39 -19.70 -6.11 -2.16
N ILE A 40 -19.91 -4.83 -1.84
CA ILE A 40 -18.95 -3.77 -2.14
C ILE A 40 -17.63 -4.02 -1.39
N LEU A 41 -17.69 -4.34 -0.10
CA LEU A 41 -16.49 -4.56 0.72
C LEU A 41 -15.64 -5.72 0.20
N ARG A 42 -16.28 -6.82 -0.23
CA ARG A 42 -15.59 -7.96 -0.83
C ARG A 42 -14.91 -7.59 -2.15
N GLN A 43 -15.59 -6.84 -3.01
CA GLN A 43 -15.01 -6.39 -4.28
C GLN A 43 -13.80 -5.47 -4.07
N LEU A 44 -13.86 -4.58 -3.06
CA LEU A 44 -12.74 -3.72 -2.71
C LEU A 44 -11.53 -4.52 -2.21
N GLU A 45 -11.77 -5.57 -1.41
CA GLU A 45 -10.70 -6.47 -0.95
C GLU A 45 -10.09 -7.26 -2.12
N GLU A 46 -10.90 -7.75 -3.05
CA GLU A 46 -10.42 -8.44 -4.25
C GLU A 46 -9.55 -7.52 -5.12
N LEU A 47 -10.03 -6.30 -5.40
CA LEU A 47 -9.27 -5.28 -6.14
C LEU A 47 -7.97 -4.92 -5.43
N HIS A 48 -8.03 -4.73 -4.12
CA HIS A 48 -6.84 -4.48 -3.31
C HIS A 48 -5.84 -5.65 -3.44
N ARG A 49 -6.33 -6.89 -3.32
CA ARG A 49 -5.49 -8.09 -3.41
C ARG A 49 -4.82 -8.20 -4.78
N ASP A 50 -5.56 -7.96 -5.85
CA ASP A 50 -5.05 -8.01 -7.22
C ASP A 50 -3.95 -6.96 -7.46
N ILE A 51 -4.20 -5.70 -7.10
CA ILE A 51 -3.20 -4.62 -7.19
C ILE A 51 -1.97 -4.97 -6.35
N ARG A 52 -2.17 -5.53 -5.15
CA ARG A 52 -1.06 -5.93 -4.27
C ARG A 52 -0.20 -7.02 -4.89
N GLU A 53 -0.82 -8.05 -5.45
CA GLU A 53 -0.14 -9.25 -5.97
C GLU A 53 0.48 -9.05 -7.35
N THR A 54 0.01 -8.06 -8.10
CA THR A 54 0.53 -7.73 -9.44
C THR A 54 1.36 -6.44 -9.38
N LEU A 55 0.71 -5.30 -9.50
CA LEU A 55 1.35 -4.00 -9.71
C LEU A 55 2.25 -3.57 -8.54
N PHE A 56 1.81 -3.76 -7.30
CA PHE A 56 2.54 -3.31 -6.12
C PHE A 56 3.79 -4.16 -5.86
N GLN A 57 3.67 -5.49 -5.92
CA GLN A 57 4.82 -6.39 -5.77
C GLN A 57 5.87 -6.16 -6.85
N ASP A 58 5.45 -5.98 -8.11
CA ASP A 58 6.35 -5.68 -9.22
C ASP A 58 7.02 -4.30 -9.08
N SER A 59 6.38 -3.38 -8.36
CA SER A 59 6.90 -2.03 -8.09
C SER A 59 7.76 -1.93 -6.84
N LEU A 60 7.99 -3.03 -6.10
CA LEU A 60 8.79 -2.99 -4.89
C LEU A 60 10.22 -2.56 -5.18
N PRO A 61 10.80 -1.66 -4.37
CA PRO A 61 12.19 -1.26 -4.55
C PRO A 61 13.13 -2.46 -4.39
N THR A 62 14.00 -2.67 -5.36
CA THR A 62 15.08 -3.67 -5.26
C THR A 62 16.22 -3.20 -4.34
N ASN A 63 16.32 -1.90 -4.07
CA ASN A 63 17.26 -1.34 -3.11
C ASN A 63 16.72 -1.51 -1.67
N ARG A 64 17.49 -2.21 -0.83
CA ARG A 64 17.18 -2.50 0.58
C ARG A 64 16.85 -1.25 1.41
N GLN A 65 17.54 -0.14 1.20
CA GLN A 65 17.29 1.10 1.95
C GLN A 65 15.94 1.71 1.58
N HIS A 66 15.60 1.77 0.29
CA HIS A 66 14.29 2.25 -0.17
C HIS A 66 13.16 1.32 0.26
N LEU A 67 13.39 0.00 0.24
CA LEU A 67 12.45 -0.97 0.77
C LEU A 67 12.21 -0.75 2.26
N TYR A 68 13.26 -0.54 3.05
CA TYR A 68 13.15 -0.25 4.48
C TYR A 68 12.34 1.03 4.75
N HIS A 69 12.62 2.11 4.01
CA HIS A 69 11.85 3.35 4.12
C HIS A 69 10.36 3.14 3.80
N LEU A 70 10.05 2.39 2.73
CA LEU A 70 8.68 2.04 2.36
C LEU A 70 7.98 1.22 3.47
N LEU A 71 8.66 0.20 4.02
CA LEU A 71 8.12 -0.64 5.08
C LEU A 71 7.84 0.15 6.37
N ARG A 72 8.75 1.06 6.74
CA ARG A 72 8.59 1.93 7.90
C ARG A 72 7.46 2.94 7.71
N ASP A 73 7.27 3.46 6.51
CA ASP A 73 6.17 4.37 6.18
C ASP A 73 4.80 3.67 6.29
N ILE A 74 4.73 2.42 5.80
CA ILE A 74 3.55 1.55 5.95
C ILE A 74 3.26 1.27 7.44
N GLU A 75 4.30 1.09 8.26
CA GLU A 75 4.16 0.85 9.70
C GLU A 75 3.65 2.09 10.46
N LEU A 76 4.17 3.27 10.15
CA LEU A 76 3.89 4.53 10.85
C LEU A 76 2.52 5.13 10.51
N ASN A 77 2.13 5.12 9.24
CA ASN A 77 0.90 5.80 8.78
C ASN A 77 -0.36 4.93 8.88
N GLY A 78 -0.22 3.61 8.92
CA GLY A 78 -1.31 2.66 9.14
C GLY A 78 -2.30 2.51 7.97
N GLY A 79 -2.30 1.29 7.39
CA GLY A 79 -3.15 0.78 6.30
C GLY A 79 -2.28 0.41 5.08
N TRP A 80 -2.38 -0.71 4.35
CA TRP A 80 -3.22 -1.94 4.22
C TRP A 80 -2.26 -3.05 3.71
N PRO A 81 -2.48 -4.39 3.77
CA PRO A 81 -3.49 -5.21 4.46
C PRO A 81 -3.09 -5.54 5.90
N TYR A 82 -3.86 -6.41 6.58
CA TYR A 82 -3.50 -7.10 7.83
C TYR A 82 -2.19 -7.92 7.68
N ILE A 83 -1.07 -7.27 7.39
CA ILE A 83 0.24 -7.80 7.72
C ILE A 83 0.21 -7.84 9.24
N GLN A 84 0.23 -9.05 9.80
CA GLN A 84 0.34 -9.22 11.24
C GLN A 84 1.57 -8.42 11.67
N ARG A 85 1.37 -7.28 12.33
CA ARG A 85 2.42 -6.28 12.63
C ARG A 85 3.69 -6.91 13.22
N ILE A 86 3.51 -7.98 13.98
CA ILE A 86 4.58 -8.82 14.56
C ILE A 86 5.54 -9.40 13.50
N LYS A 87 5.04 -9.81 12.34
CA LYS A 87 5.86 -10.40 11.26
C LYS A 87 6.74 -9.37 10.55
N LEU A 88 6.31 -8.11 10.47
CA LEU A 88 7.08 -7.06 9.79
C LEU A 88 8.24 -6.59 10.65
N THR A 89 8.02 -6.34 11.94
CA THR A 89 9.08 -5.96 12.89
C THR A 89 10.15 -7.05 12.98
N GLN A 90 9.75 -8.33 12.97
CA GLN A 90 10.70 -9.45 12.94
C GLN A 90 11.51 -9.49 11.65
N LEU A 91 10.88 -9.28 10.49
CA LEU A 91 11.59 -9.22 9.20
C LEU A 91 12.59 -8.06 9.15
N LEU A 92 12.21 -6.88 9.65
CA LEU A 92 13.09 -5.71 9.71
C LEU A 92 14.28 -5.95 10.65
N ALA A 93 14.05 -6.55 11.82
CA ALA A 93 15.12 -6.90 12.76
C ALA A 93 16.13 -7.90 12.17
N THR A 94 15.66 -8.92 11.43
CA THR A 94 16.56 -9.88 10.76
C THR A 94 17.41 -9.22 9.68
N LEU A 95 16.87 -8.23 8.95
CA LEU A 95 17.61 -7.47 7.92
C LEU A 95 18.63 -6.49 8.54
N GLU A 96 18.31 -5.89 9.69
CA GLU A 96 19.24 -5.04 10.45
C GLU A 96 20.40 -5.86 11.03
N ASP A 97 20.14 -7.05 11.56
CA ASP A 97 21.17 -7.99 12.04
C ASP A 97 22.12 -8.42 10.91
N GLU A 98 21.60 -8.77 9.73
CA GLU A 98 22.42 -9.16 8.57
C GLU A 98 23.30 -8.01 8.05
N SER A 99 22.79 -6.77 8.08
CA SER A 99 23.58 -5.58 7.73
C SER A 99 24.69 -5.26 8.73
N THR A 100 24.55 -5.72 9.98
CA THR A 100 25.53 -5.51 11.05
C THR A 100 26.61 -6.58 11.04
N LEU A 101 26.30 -7.79 10.56
CA LEU A 101 27.25 -8.90 10.45
C LEU A 101 28.30 -8.70 9.35
N GLU A 102 27.96 -8.05 8.23
CA GLU A 102 28.95 -7.70 7.18
C GLU A 102 29.85 -6.52 7.55
N ALA A 103 29.55 -5.78 8.63
CA ALA A 103 30.38 -4.67 9.11
C ALA A 103 31.43 -5.10 10.16
N SER A 104 31.50 -6.40 10.49
CA SER A 104 32.37 -6.95 11.54
C SER A 104 33.30 -8.08 11.07
N GLU A 105 33.51 -8.24 9.77
CA GLU A 105 34.50 -9.19 9.18
C GLU A 105 35.70 -8.50 8.50
N ASP A 106 36.11 -7.32 8.98
CA ASP A 106 37.46 -6.76 8.76
C ASP A 106 38.13 -6.34 10.07
#